data_AF-A0A2J6HWV7-F1
#
_entry.id   AF-A0A2J6HWV7-F1
#
_cell.length_a   1.000
_cell.length_b   1.000
_cell.length_c   1.000
_cell.angle_alpha   90.00
_cell.angle_beta   90.00
_cell.angle_gamma   90.00
#
_symmetry.space_group_name_H-M   'P 1'
#
loop_
_entity.id
_entity.type
_entity.pdbx_description
1 polymer ?
#
loop_
_entity_poly.entity_id
_entity_poly.type
_entity_poly.pdbx_seq_one_letter_code
_entity_poly.pdbx_strand_id
1 'polypeptide(L)' 'MHIASGTTLTVSKTLKSVEELLPDDLFFRVHKKHLVNLNYIKKYSRVHGHKIMMENGDMLDVATRRTEEFIKVITAHKR' A
#
# COMPACT_ATOMS: atom_id res chain seq x y z
N MET A 1 -0.86 4.82 9.07
CA MET A 1 -1.63 5.08 7.84
C MET A 1 -1.93 6.57 7.83
N HIS A 2 -1.56 7.30 6.78
CA HIS A 2 -1.88 8.72 6.64
C HIS A 2 -3.19 8.83 5.87
N ILE A 3 -4.21 9.37 6.52
CA ILE A 3 -5.47 9.74 5.87
C ILE A 3 -5.51 11.26 5.72
N ALA A 4 -6.18 11.71 4.67
CA ALA A 4 -6.03 12.99 3.98
C ALA A 4 -6.47 14.26 4.75
N SER A 5 -6.15 14.40 6.03
CA SER A 5 -6.44 15.62 6.80
C SER A 5 -5.33 16.04 7.77
N GLY A 6 -4.09 15.59 7.55
CA GLY A 6 -2.98 15.92 8.45
C GLY A 6 -3.09 15.26 9.83
N THR A 7 -4.05 14.36 10.03
CA THR A 7 -4.21 13.60 11.27
C THR A 7 -3.70 12.17 11.06
N THR A 8 -2.58 11.86 11.70
CA THR A 8 -2.03 10.51 11.77
C THR A 8 -2.93 9.65 12.64
N LEU A 9 -3.79 8.83 12.03
CA LEU A 9 -4.62 7.88 12.78
C LEU A 9 -3.73 6.69 13.21
N THR A 10 -3.21 6.77 14.43
CA THR A 10 -2.51 5.68 15.09
C THR A 10 -3.53 4.66 15.56
N VAL A 11 -3.86 3.70 14.69
CA VAL A 11 -4.76 2.61 15.05
C VAL A 11 -3.99 1.61 15.93
N SER A 12 -4.30 1.59 17.22
CA SER A 12 -3.85 0.58 18.19
C SER A 12 -4.55 -0.78 18.02
N LYS A 13 -4.92 -1.14 16.78
CA LYS A 13 -5.31 -2.51 16.42
C LYS A 13 -4.16 -3.16 15.69
N THR A 14 -3.95 -4.45 15.94
CA THR A 14 -2.94 -5.22 15.23
C THR A 14 -3.24 -5.16 13.73
N LEU A 15 -2.21 -4.95 12.91
CA LEU A 15 -2.32 -4.91 11.44
C LEU A 15 -3.10 -6.13 10.91
N LYS A 16 -3.01 -7.26 11.63
CA LYS A 16 -3.70 -8.51 11.38
C LYS A 16 -5.24 -8.41 11.48
N SER A 17 -5.76 -7.68 12.47
CA SER A 17 -7.21 -7.48 12.61
C SER A 17 -7.76 -6.54 11.55
N VAL A 18 -6.93 -5.63 11.03
CA VAL A 18 -7.28 -4.74 9.92
C VAL A 18 -7.23 -5.49 8.59
N GLU A 19 -6.25 -6.38 8.41
CA GLU A 19 -6.16 -7.32 7.28
C GLU A 19 -7.39 -8.24 7.22
N GLU A 20 -7.85 -8.79 8.35
CA GLU A 20 -9.06 -9.64 8.40
C GLU A 20 -10.37 -8.88 8.11
N LEU A 21 -10.41 -7.56 8.32
CA LEU A 21 -11.61 -6.74 8.11
C LEU A 21 -11.66 -6.10 6.72
N LEU A 22 -10.55 -6.09 5.99
CA LEU A 22 -10.42 -5.42 4.71
C LEU A 22 -10.33 -6.45 3.59
N PRO A 23 -11.02 -6.24 2.46
CA PRO A 23 -10.92 -7.14 1.33
C PRO A 23 -9.50 -7.13 0.76
N ASP A 24 -8.91 -8.33 0.66
CA ASP A 24 -7.55 -8.57 0.14
C ASP A 24 -7.39 -8.08 -1.31
N ASP A 25 -8.49 -7.96 -2.05
CA ASP A 25 -8.52 -7.44 -3.41
C ASP A 25 -8.25 -5.93 -3.49
N LEU A 26 -8.50 -5.20 -2.40
CA LEU A 26 -8.34 -3.74 -2.37
C LEU A 26 -7.14 -3.28 -1.55
N PHE A 27 -6.64 -4.10 -0.62
CA PHE A 27 -5.53 -3.74 0.25
C PHE A 27 -4.36 -4.69 0.07
N PHE A 28 -3.17 -4.12 -0.16
CA PHE A 28 -1.96 -4.91 -0.31
C PHE A 28 -0.88 -4.48 0.68
N ARG A 29 -0.22 -5.47 1.29
CA ARG A 29 0.83 -5.24 2.27
C ARG A 29 2.20 -5.11 1.59
N VAL A 30 2.58 -3.88 1.34
CA VAL A 30 3.85 -3.53 0.65
C VAL A 30 5.08 -3.65 1.55
N HIS A 31 4.88 -3.55 2.87
CA HIS A 31 5.96 -3.67 3.85
C HIS A 31 5.46 -4.29 5.18
N LYS A 32 6.37 -4.74 6.04
CA LYS A 32 6.02 -5.34 7.34
C LYS A 32 5.18 -4.43 8.25
N LYS A 33 5.23 -3.10 8.04
CA LYS A 33 4.45 -2.12 8.80
C LYS A 33 3.49 -1.29 7.93
N HIS A 34 3.42 -1.55 6.62
CA HIS A 34 2.63 -0.73 5.69
C HIS A 34 1.68 -1.60 4.87
N LEU A 35 0.39 -1.33 5.05
CA LEU A 35 -0.71 -1.82 4.23
C LEU A 35 -1.23 -0.62 3.44
N VAL A 36 -1.37 -0.76 2.12
CA VAL A 36 -1.81 0.31 1.22
C VAL A 36 -3.06 -0.13 0.48
N ASN A 37 -3.91 0.84 0.16
CA ASN A 37 -5.07 0.58 -0.70
C ASN A 37 -4.65 0.70 -2.17
N LEU A 38 -4.93 -0.34 -2.96
CA LEU A 38 -4.57 -0.45 -4.37
C LEU A 38 -5.28 0.59 -5.25
N ASN A 39 -6.49 1.00 -4.89
CA ASN A 39 -7.26 2.00 -5.64
C ASN A 39 -6.61 3.39 -5.59
N TYR A 40 -5.91 3.71 -4.51
CA TYR A 40 -5.30 5.03 -4.28
C TYR A 40 -3.84 5.09 -4.72
N ILE A 41 -3.38 4.13 -5.53
CA ILE A 41 -2.02 4.14 -6.05
C ILE A 41 -1.98 4.96 -7.34
N LYS A 42 -1.28 6.07 -7.26
CA LYS A 42 -1.06 6.97 -8.40
C LYS A 42 -0.01 6.41 -9.35
N LYS A 43 1.17 6.05 -8.83
CA LYS A 43 2.29 5.57 -9.65
C LYS A 43 3.21 4.66 -8.87
N TYR A 44 3.73 3.63 -9.54
CA TYR A 44 4.84 2.83 -9.04
C TYR A 44 6.15 3.27 -9.72
N SER A 45 7.21 3.45 -8.94
CA SER A 45 8.53 3.85 -9.40
C SER A 45 9.57 2.79 -9.04
N ARG A 46 10.45 2.49 -10.01
CA ARG A 46 11.60 1.58 -9.85
C ARG A 46 12.94 2.33 -9.80
N VAL A 47 12.94 3.65 -10.02
CA VAL A 47 14.13 4.44 -10.37
C VAL A 47 15.09 4.61 -9.18
N HIS A 48 14.60 4.52 -7.94
CA HIS A 48 15.42 4.61 -6.72
C HIS A 48 14.94 3.59 -5.68
N GLY A 49 14.83 2.34 -6.11
CA GLY A 49 14.16 1.27 -5.35
C GLY A 49 12.69 1.13 -5.75
N HIS A 50 12.01 0.19 -5.12
CA HIS A 50 10.60 -0.09 -5.37
C HIS A 50 9.76 0.85 -4.51
N LYS A 51 9.28 1.96 -5.08
CA LYS A 51 8.47 2.95 -4.37
C LYS A 51 7.10 3.11 -4.99
N ILE A 52 6.10 3.38 -4.16
CA ILE A 52 4.73 3.64 -4.58
C ILE A 52 4.39 5.06 -4.20
N MET A 53 3.90 5.82 -5.17
CA MET A 53 3.29 7.12 -4.98
C MET A 53 1.78 6.91 -4.85
N MET A 54 1.24 7.30 -3.70
CA MET A 54 -0.18 7.34 -3.41
C MET A 54 -0.81 8.61 -4.02
N GLU A 55 -2.13 8.63 -4.20
CA GLU A 55 -2.84 9.80 -4.76
C GLU A 55 -2.70 11.06 -3.91
N ASN A 56 -2.57 10.90 -2.59
CA ASN A 56 -2.31 12.00 -1.66
C ASN A 56 -0.89 12.57 -1.74
N GLY A 57 -0.01 12.00 -2.57
CA GLY A 57 1.39 12.41 -2.73
C GLY A 57 2.38 11.66 -1.84
N ASP A 58 1.92 10.79 -0.93
CA ASP A 58 2.80 10.00 -0.08
C ASP A 58 3.61 8.99 -0.89
N MET A 59 4.89 8.83 -0.55
CA MET A 59 5.78 7.83 -1.12
C MET A 59 6.08 6.74 -0.10
N LEU A 60 5.79 5.48 -0.47
CA LEU A 60 6.02 4.31 0.37
C LEU A 60 6.98 3.34 -0.30
N ASP A 61 7.93 2.82 0.47
CA ASP A 61 8.87 1.81 -0.01
C ASP A 61 8.22 0.41 0.05
N VAL A 62 8.38 -0.33 -1.04
CA VAL A 62 7.95 -1.72 -1.19
C VAL A 62 9.12 -2.64 -0.87
N ALA A 63 8.86 -3.64 -0.05
CA ALA A 63 9.84 -4.69 0.18
C ALA A 63 10.17 -5.41 -1.14
N THR A 64 11.45 -5.59 -1.45
CA THR A 64 11.94 -6.24 -2.69
C THR A 64 11.28 -7.60 -2.92
N ARG A 65 11.14 -8.41 -1.87
CA ARG A 65 10.49 -9.73 -1.90
C ARG A 65 9.00 -9.69 -2.26
N ARG A 66 8.30 -8.61 -1.93
CA ARG A 66 6.86 -8.41 -2.18
C ARG A 66 6.59 -7.67 -3.48
N THR A 67 7.63 -7.13 -4.11
CA THR A 67 7.51 -6.25 -5.26
C THR A 67 6.93 -6.98 -6.48
N GLU A 68 7.39 -8.20 -6.75
CA GLU A 68 6.89 -8.97 -7.89
C GLU A 68 5.40 -9.29 -7.75
N GLU A 69 4.98 -9.69 -6.55
CA GLU A 69 3.58 -9.94 -6.20
C GLU A 69 2.75 -8.66 -6.34
N PHE A 70 3.24 -7.55 -5.78
CA PHE A 70 2.60 -6.24 -5.88
C PHE A 70 2.40 -5.77 -7.34
N ILE A 71 3.41 -5.94 -8.20
CA ILE A 71 3.32 -5.58 -9.63
C ILE A 71 2.24 -6.43 -10.33
N LYS A 72 2.16 -7.73 -10.01
CA LYS A 72 1.11 -8.60 -10.58
C LYS A 72 -0.27 -8.13 -10.15
N VAL A 73 -0.46 -7.87 -8.85
CA VAL A 73 -1.74 -7.41 -8.30
C VAL A 73 -2.17 -6.07 -8.88
N ILE A 74 -1.29 -5.06 -8.92
CA ILE A 74 -1.66 -3.74 -9.46
C ILE A 74 -1.95 -3.77 -10.97
N THR A 75 -1.30 -4.66 -11.72
CA THR A 75 -1.55 -4.83 -13.15
C THR A 75 -2.87 -5.57 -13.40
N ALA A 76 -3.21 -6.54 -12.55
CA ALA A 76 -4.49 -7.25 -12.61
C ALA A 76 -5.66 -6.36 -12.16
N HIS A 77 -5.46 -5.52 -11.14
CA HIS A 77 -6.48 -4.63 -10.57
C HIS A 77 -6.86 -3.45 -11.46
N LYS A 78 -5.94 -2.99 -12.32
CA LYS A 78 -6.21 -1.91 -13.30
C LYS A 78 -6.91 -2.38 -14.60
N ARG A 79 -7.49 -3.58 -14.63
CA ARG A 79 -8.23 -4.11 -15.79
C ARG A 79 -9.72 -3.83 -15.74
#